data_AF-M3IGD5-F1
#
_entry.id   AF-M3IGD5-F1
#
_cell.length_a   1.000
_cell.length_b   1.000
_cell.length_c   1.000
_cell.angle_alpha   90.00
_cell.angle_beta   90.00
_cell.angle_gamma   90.00
#
_symmetry.space_group_name_H-M   'P 1'
#
loop_
_entity.id
_entity.type
_entity.pdbx_description
1 polymer ?
#
loop_
_entity_poly.entity_id
_entity_poly.type
_entity_poly.pdbx_seq_one_letter_code
_entity_poly.pdbx_strand_id
1 'polypeptide(L)'
;MKQELRAKDLLEIHPDSSKAKELEKKLDNFIVVEKNFFRITNQAFFVGLIFLILGLYTLKAFPDAKISEGFGGISIYGLFITSGIILMSWFKMGEILKVLAEFIVKTRNGGNS
;
A
#
# COMPACT_ATOMS: atom_id res chain seq x y z
N MET A 1 10.99 18.95 -22.17
CA MET A 1 10.75 18.04 -21.03
C MET A 1 10.91 16.61 -21.53
N LYS A 2 11.69 15.76 -20.85
CA LYS A 2 11.77 14.33 -21.21
C LYS A 2 10.40 13.69 -20.89
N GLN A 3 9.83 12.95 -21.84
CA GLN A 3 8.58 12.24 -21.65
C GLN A 3 8.79 11.11 -20.63
N GLU A 4 7.96 11.02 -19.60
CA GLU A 4 7.93 9.84 -18.71
C GLU A 4 6.93 8.83 -19.28
N LEU A 5 7.41 7.68 -19.75
CA LEU A 5 6.58 6.56 -20.17
C LEU A 5 6.32 5.64 -18.98
N ARG A 6 5.05 5.42 -18.63
CA ARG A 6 4.69 4.49 -17.55
C ARG A 6 4.59 3.07 -18.10
N ALA A 7 5.15 2.10 -17.40
CA ALA A 7 5.12 0.69 -17.80
C ALA A 7 3.70 0.16 -18.04
N LYS A 8 2.71 0.64 -17.28
CA LYS A 8 1.30 0.25 -17.46
C LYS A 8 0.79 0.59 -18.86
N ASP A 9 1.11 1.79 -19.35
CA ASP A 9 0.63 2.30 -20.64
C ASP A 9 1.31 1.56 -21.81
N LEU A 10 2.49 0.98 -21.58
CA LEU A 10 3.19 0.12 -22.55
C LEU A 10 2.61 -1.30 -22.60
N LEU A 11 2.20 -1.84 -21.46
CA LEU A 11 1.63 -3.19 -21.34
C LEU A 11 0.20 -3.29 -21.92
N GLU A 12 -0.52 -2.17 -22.04
CA GLU A 12 -1.83 -2.12 -22.68
C GLU A 12 -1.77 -2.17 -24.22
N ILE A 13 -0.58 -1.97 -24.81
CA ILE A 13 -0.39 -1.97 -26.26
C ILE A 13 -0.13 -3.39 -26.75
N HIS A 14 -0.90 -3.83 -27.75
CA HIS A 14 -0.68 -5.13 -28.37
C HIS A 14 0.72 -5.20 -29.02
N PRO A 15 1.52 -6.24 -28.75
CA PRO A 15 2.93 -6.33 -29.18
C PRO A 15 3.10 -6.26 -30.71
N ASP A 16 2.14 -6.75 -31.49
CA ASP A 16 2.20 -6.70 -32.95
C ASP A 16 1.76 -5.37 -33.58
N SER A 17 1.31 -4.39 -32.78
CA SER A 17 0.86 -3.12 -33.32
C SER A 17 2.04 -2.30 -33.89
N SER A 18 1.77 -1.51 -34.94
CA SER A 18 2.75 -0.56 -35.49
C SER A 18 3.27 0.43 -34.44
N LYS A 19 2.42 0.75 -33.46
CA LYS A 19 2.72 1.61 -32.31
C LYS A 19 3.73 0.99 -31.35
N ALA A 20 3.68 -0.33 -31.13
CA ALA A 20 4.63 -1.05 -30.28
C ALA A 20 6.04 -1.03 -30.88
N LYS A 21 6.17 -1.29 -32.19
CA LYS A 21 7.46 -1.25 -32.91
C LYS A 21 8.12 0.13 -32.90
N GLU A 22 7.31 1.19 -32.93
CA GLU A 22 7.82 2.57 -32.84
C GLU A 22 8.24 2.95 -31.42
N LEU A 23 7.50 2.46 -30.41
CA LEU A 23 7.86 2.62 -29.00
C LEU A 23 9.11 1.83 -28.63
N GLU A 24 9.29 0.63 -29.16
CA GLU A 24 10.47 -0.22 -28.93
C GLU A 24 11.77 0.48 -29.37
N LYS A 25 11.76 1.12 -30.55
CA LYS A 25 12.87 1.96 -31.02
C LYS A 25 13.12 3.20 -30.15
N LYS A 26 12.06 3.76 -29.54
CA LYS A 26 12.19 4.90 -28.63
C LYS A 26 12.73 4.46 -27.27
N LEU A 27 12.25 3.33 -26.74
CA LEU A 27 12.57 2.73 -25.44
C LEU A 27 14.06 2.39 -25.29
N ASP A 28 14.75 2.07 -26.40
CA ASP A 28 16.20 1.81 -26.42
C ASP A 28 17.03 3.00 -25.89
N ASN A 29 16.46 4.22 -25.94
CA ASN A 29 17.09 5.44 -25.43
C ASN A 29 16.59 5.86 -24.03
N PHE A 30 15.77 5.05 -23.37
CA PHE A 30 15.23 5.34 -22.04
C PHE A 30 16.03 4.66 -20.95
N ILE A 31 16.21 5.37 -19.83
CA ILE A 31 16.77 4.81 -18.62
C ILE A 31 15.63 4.23 -17.80
N VAL A 32 15.72 2.95 -17.46
CA VAL A 32 14.79 2.32 -16.52
C VAL A 32 15.05 2.92 -15.15
N VAL A 33 14.12 3.76 -14.68
CA VAL A 33 14.18 4.31 -13.33
C VAL A 33 13.64 3.25 -12.37
N GLU A 34 14.54 2.52 -11.72
CA GLU A 34 14.16 1.62 -10.63
C GLU A 34 13.51 2.43 -9.50
N LYS A 35 12.32 1.98 -9.08
CA LYS A 35 11.66 2.58 -7.92
C LYS A 35 12.44 2.18 -6.66
N ASN A 36 13.08 3.16 -6.02
CA ASN A 36 13.81 2.95 -4.76
C ASN A 36 12.91 2.23 -3.73
N PHE A 37 13.42 1.12 -3.20
CA PHE A 37 12.73 0.30 -2.19
C PHE A 37 12.42 1.08 -0.91
N PHE A 38 13.24 2.08 -0.55
CA PHE A 38 13.10 2.95 0.62
C PHE A 38 12.42 4.29 0.32
N ARG A 39 11.67 4.39 -0.78
CA ARG A 39 10.86 5.58 -1.07
C ARG A 39 9.96 5.89 0.12
N ILE A 40 9.73 7.17 0.40
CA ILE A 40 8.97 7.66 1.57
C ILE A 40 7.62 6.95 1.73
N THR A 41 6.93 6.63 0.62
CA THR A 41 5.70 5.84 0.65
C THR A 41 5.86 4.45 1.24
N ASN A 42 6.98 3.76 1.01
CA ASN A 42 7.27 2.43 1.55
C ASN A 42 7.77 2.49 3.00
N GLN A 43 8.26 3.65 3.47
CA GLN A 43 8.74 3.81 4.86
C GLN A 43 7.60 3.59 5.87
N ALA A 44 6.38 4.04 5.57
CA ALA A 44 5.21 3.81 6.43
C ALA A 44 4.94 2.31 6.64
N PHE A 45 5.15 1.48 5.62
CA PHE A 45 5.03 0.03 5.74
C PHE A 45 6.08 -0.54 6.72
N PHE A 46 7.35 -0.15 6.60
CA PHE A 46 8.40 -0.63 7.49
C PHE A 46 8.22 -0.16 8.94
N VAL A 47 7.79 1.10 9.14
CA VAL A 47 7.45 1.59 10.47
C VAL A 47 6.27 0.80 11.05
N GLY A 48 5.24 0.53 10.25
CA GLY A 48 4.12 -0.30 10.67
C GLY A 48 4.53 -1.73 11.02
N LEU A 49 5.46 -2.32 10.27
CA LEU A 49 6.02 -3.65 10.56
C LEU A 49 6.80 -3.66 11.89
N ILE A 50 7.58 -2.63 12.17
CA ILE A 50 8.29 -2.48 13.45
C ILE A 50 7.29 -2.42 14.61
N PHE A 51 6.22 -1.63 14.47
CA PHE A 51 5.17 -1.52 15.48
C PHE A 51 4.44 -2.85 15.71
N LEU A 52 4.18 -3.61 14.65
CA LEU A 52 3.60 -4.94 14.77
C LEU A 52 4.51 -5.88 15.56
N ILE A 53 5.80 -5.92 15.24
CA ILE A 53 6.78 -6.77 15.92
C ILE A 53 6.89 -6.38 17.40
N LEU A 54 6.97 -5.08 17.71
CA LEU A 54 6.97 -4.58 19.08
C LEU A 54 5.69 -4.94 19.82
N GLY A 55 4.54 -4.84 19.17
CA GLY A 55 3.25 -5.24 19.73
C GLY A 55 3.18 -6.72 20.07
N LEU A 56 3.61 -7.60 19.15
CA LEU A 56 3.68 -9.05 19.38
C LEU A 56 4.69 -9.43 20.47
N TYR A 57 5.85 -8.76 20.49
CA TYR A 57 6.83 -8.92 21.54
C TYR A 57 6.27 -8.52 22.91
N THR A 58 5.60 -7.37 22.98
CA THR A 58 4.97 -6.88 24.20
C THR A 58 3.84 -7.79 24.66
N LEU A 59 3.06 -8.36 23.74
CA LEU A 59 2.04 -9.36 24.07
C LEU A 59 2.67 -10.61 24.71
N LYS A 60 3.82 -11.05 24.20
CA LYS A 60 4.52 -12.23 24.74
C LYS A 60 5.22 -11.96 26.08
N ALA A 61 5.91 -10.83 26.21
CA ALA A 61 6.76 -10.52 27.35
C ALA A 61 6.03 -9.79 28.49
N PHE A 62 5.05 -8.94 28.14
CA PHE A 62 4.35 -8.06 29.07
C PHE A 62 2.84 -7.98 28.76
N PRO A 63 2.11 -9.11 28.80
CA PRO A 63 0.69 -9.16 28.43
C PRO A 63 -0.20 -8.26 29.31
N ASP A 64 0.20 -8.04 30.57
CA ASP A 64 -0.58 -7.23 31.53
C ASP A 64 -0.23 -5.74 31.50
N ALA A 65 0.74 -5.33 30.67
CA ALA A 65 1.15 -3.95 30.59
C ALA A 65 0.04 -3.07 29.99
N LYS A 66 -0.37 -2.07 30.77
CA LYS A 66 -1.44 -1.13 30.44
C LYS A 66 -0.99 0.30 30.69
N ILE A 67 -1.43 1.22 29.84
CA ILE A 67 -1.33 2.66 30.06
C ILE A 67 -2.67 3.13 30.61
N SER A 68 -2.64 3.82 31.75
CA SER A 68 -3.84 4.26 32.47
C SER A 68 -3.77 5.76 32.77
N GLU A 69 -3.61 6.57 31.72
CA GLU A 69 -3.63 8.04 31.82
C GLU A 69 -5.05 8.58 31.58
N GLY A 70 -6.04 8.09 32.34
CA GLY A 70 -7.40 8.66 32.36
C GLY A 70 -8.39 8.15 31.31
N PHE A 71 -7.99 7.25 30.39
CA PHE A 71 -8.87 6.70 29.34
C PHE A 71 -9.46 5.31 29.66
N GLY A 72 -9.29 4.81 30.89
CA GLY A 72 -9.43 3.38 31.19
C GLY A 72 -8.21 2.62 30.65
N GLY A 73 -7.72 1.61 31.38
CA GLY A 73 -6.44 0.98 31.05
C GLY A 73 -6.40 0.39 29.63
N ILE A 74 -5.59 0.98 28.75
CA ILE A 74 -5.37 0.49 27.38
C ILE A 74 -4.17 -0.46 27.40
N SER A 75 -4.32 -1.65 26.84
CA SER A 75 -3.21 -2.59 26.68
C SER A 75 -2.14 -2.03 25.75
N ILE A 76 -0.87 -2.03 26.19
CA ILE A 76 0.24 -1.51 25.40
C ILE A 76 0.44 -2.32 24.11
N TYR A 77 0.33 -3.65 24.19
CA TYR A 77 0.44 -4.51 23.01
C TYR A 77 -0.65 -4.20 21.98
N GLY A 78 -1.89 -3.98 22.43
CA GLY A 78 -3.02 -3.67 21.55
C GLY A 78 -2.81 -2.36 20.80
N LEU A 79 -2.23 -1.36 21.46
CA LEU A 79 -1.88 -0.08 20.86
C LEU A 79 -0.82 -0.22 19.76
N PHE A 80 0.24 -0.99 20.00
CA PHE A 80 1.28 -1.21 19.00
C PHE A 80 0.81 -2.05 17.81
N ILE A 81 0.05 -3.13 18.06
CA ILE A 81 -0.47 -4.00 16.99
C ILE A 81 -1.44 -3.21 16.09
N THR A 82 -2.41 -2.51 16.68
CA THR A 82 -3.39 -1.72 15.91
C THR A 82 -2.71 -0.60 15.11
N SER A 83 -1.80 0.15 15.73
CA SER A 83 -1.03 1.19 15.04
C SER A 83 -0.19 0.62 13.90
N GLY A 84 0.45 -0.53 14.10
CA GLY A 84 1.24 -1.22 13.08
C GLY A 84 0.40 -1.62 11.86
N ILE A 85 -0.77 -2.21 12.10
CA ILE A 85 -1.73 -2.58 11.04
C ILE A 85 -2.20 -1.35 10.27
N ILE A 86 -2.55 -0.27 10.97
CA ILE A 86 -2.99 0.98 10.33
C ILE A 86 -1.89 1.55 9.44
N LEU A 87 -0.65 1.63 9.93
CA LEU A 87 0.48 2.17 9.16
C LEU A 87 0.82 1.33 7.92
N MET A 88 0.77 0.00 8.05
CA MET A 88 0.95 -0.90 6.90
C MET A 88 -0.21 -0.80 5.90
N SER A 89 -1.45 -0.61 6.38
CA SER A 89 -2.63 -0.46 5.52
C SER A 89 -2.66 0.90 4.83
N TRP A 90 -2.09 1.93 5.46
CA TRP A 90 -1.97 3.27 4.88
C TRP A 90 -1.18 3.26 3.56
N PHE A 91 -0.19 2.38 3.43
CA PHE A 91 0.55 2.17 2.19
C PHE A 91 -0.35 1.74 1.01
N LYS A 92 -1.45 1.03 1.31
CA LYS A 92 -2.44 0.55 0.32
C LYS A 92 -3.78 1.28 0.40
N MET A 93 -3.89 2.39 1.13
CA MET A 93 -5.16 3.08 1.34
C MET A 93 -5.84 3.44 0.00
N GLY A 94 -5.08 3.82 -1.02
CA GLY A 94 -5.63 4.10 -2.37
C GLY A 94 -6.20 2.87 -3.08
N GLU A 95 -5.57 1.70 -2.96
CA GLU A 95 -6.10 0.43 -3.49
C GLU A 95 -7.33 -0.02 -2.68
N ILE A 96 -7.26 0.08 -1.35
CA ILE A 96 -8.35 -0.28 -0.44
C ILE A 96 -9.59 0.59 -0.69
N LEU A 97 -9.42 1.90 -0.83
CA LEU A 97 -10.52 2.84 -1.15
C LEU A 97 -11.12 2.53 -2.52
N LYS A 98 -10.31 2.13 -3.49
CA LYS A 98 -10.79 1.74 -4.82
C LYS A 98 -11.62 0.45 -4.76
N VAL A 99 -11.14 -0.57 -4.04
CA VAL A 99 -11.87 -1.83 -3.84
C VAL A 99 -13.17 -1.61 -3.04
N LEU A 100 -13.14 -0.77 -2.01
CA LEU A 100 -14.35 -0.37 -1.26
C LEU A 100 -15.35 0.36 -2.15
N ALA A 101 -14.89 1.29 -2.99
CA ALA A 101 -15.75 1.98 -3.94
C ALA A 101 -16.37 1.00 -4.96
N GLU A 102 -15.58 0.08 -5.51
CA GLU A 102 -16.06 -0.98 -6.41
C GLU A 102 -17.08 -1.89 -5.71
N PHE A 103 -16.85 -2.24 -4.44
CA PHE A 103 -17.79 -3.01 -3.62
C PHE A 103 -19.11 -2.26 -3.38
N ILE A 104 -19.06 -0.98 -3.01
CA ILE A 104 -20.24 -0.12 -2.81
C ILE A 104 -21.04 0.02 -4.11
N VAL A 105 -20.37 0.23 -5.26
CA VAL A 105 -21.04 0.30 -6.57
C VAL A 105 -21.72 -1.03 -6.92
N LYS A 106 -21.03 -2.16 -6.69
CA LYS A 106 -21.56 -3.50 -6.98
C LYS A 106 -22.76 -3.86 -6.09
N THR A 107 -22.72 -3.51 -4.81
CA THR A 107 -23.83 -3.71 -3.87
C THR A 107 -25.00 -2.77 -4.13
N ARG A 108 -24.74 -1.51 -4.52
CA ARG A 108 -25.78 -0.55 -4.91
C ARG A 108 -26.50 -0.93 -6.21
N ASN A 109 -25.80 -1.50 -7.18
CA ASN A 109 -26.38 -1.92 -8.46
C ASN A 109 -27.00 -3.33 -8.42
N GLY A 110 -26.74 -4.13 -7.38
CA GLY A 110 -27.28 -5.49 -7.23
C GLY A 110 -28.69 -5.58 -6.61
N GLY A 111 -29.29 -4.45 -6.22
CA GLY A 111 -30.63 -4.40 -5.60
C GLY A 111 -31.80 -4.21 -6.56
N ASN A 112 -31.57 -4.25 -7.89
CA ASN A 112 -32.57 -4.01 -8.93
C ASN A 112 -32.77 -5.24 -9.83
N SER A 113 -33.01 -6.40 -9.21
CA SER A 113 -33.53 -7.61 -9.88
C SER A 113 -34.51 -8.31 -8.97
#